data_AF-A0A7T1HQI0-F1
#
_entry.id   AF-A0A7T1HQI0-F1
#
_cell.length_a   1.000
_cell.length_b   1.000
_cell.length_c   1.000
_cell.angle_alpha   90.00
_cell.angle_beta   90.00
_cell.angle_gamma   90.00
#
_symmetry.space_group_name_H-M   'P 1'
#
loop_
_entity.id
_entity.type
_entity.pdbx_description
1 polymer ?
#
loop_
_entity_poly.entity_id
_entity_poly.type
_entity_poly.pdbx_seq_one_letter_code
_entity_poly.pdbx_strand_id
1 'polypeptide(L)'
;MPASLRFWVYGPWAASSLVAVLAVRLLRADDESLHPHGWGLVGSAMICFSIGCVAKLSWELARANQRLAEERRMLERLTSR
;
A
#
# COMPACT_ATOMS: atom_id res chain seq x y z
N MET A 1 18.28 -5.92 -2.64
CA MET A 1 16.88 -6.29 -2.30
C MET A 1 16.37 -7.22 -3.39
N PRO A 2 15.86 -8.41 -3.06
CA PRO A 2 15.29 -9.30 -4.08
C PRO A 2 14.07 -8.62 -4.73
N ALA A 3 13.97 -8.69 -6.05
CA ALA A 3 12.94 -8.01 -6.84
C ALA A 3 11.50 -8.42 -6.46
N SER A 4 11.35 -9.62 -5.91
CA SER A 4 10.08 -10.19 -5.43
C SER A 4 9.41 -9.37 -4.33
N LEU A 5 10.18 -8.78 -3.40
CA LEU A 5 9.61 -7.99 -2.30
C LEU A 5 9.04 -6.64 -2.78
N ARG A 6 9.66 -6.04 -3.81
CA ARG A 6 9.15 -4.80 -4.42
C ARG A 6 7.84 -5.07 -5.14
N PHE A 7 7.76 -6.15 -5.92
CA PHE A 7 6.52 -6.52 -6.60
C PHE A 7 5.36 -6.75 -5.63
N TRP A 8 5.63 -7.32 -4.46
CA TRP A 8 4.59 -7.57 -3.46
C TRP A 8 4.06 -6.28 -2.80
N VAL A 9 4.93 -5.29 -2.58
CA VAL A 9 4.53 -3.98 -2.02
C VAL A 9 3.85 -3.09 -3.06
N TYR A 10 4.30 -3.14 -4.32
CA TYR A 10 3.75 -2.32 -5.41
C TYR A 10 2.56 -2.95 -6.14
N GLY A 11 2.38 -4.27 -6.05
CA GLY A 11 1.26 -5.00 -6.67
C GLY A 11 -0.12 -4.48 -6.26
N PRO A 12 -0.40 -4.30 -4.95
CA PRO A 12 -1.66 -3.72 -4.47
C PRO A 12 -1.87 -2.29 -4.97
N TRP A 13 -0.80 -1.50 -5.07
CA TRP A 13 -0.84 -0.12 -5.58
C TRP A 13 -1.15 -0.06 -7.08
N ALA A 14 -0.57 -0.94 -7.88
CA ALA A 14 -0.84 -1.06 -9.31
C ALA A 14 -2.29 -1.55 -9.57
N ALA A 15 -2.74 -2.55 -8.81
CA ALA A 15 -4.11 -3.04 -8.87
C ALA A 15 -5.13 -1.95 -8.48
N SER A 16 -4.90 -1.23 -7.37
CA SER A 16 -5.75 -0.12 -6.95
C SER A 16 -5.79 1.01 -7.99
N SER A 17 -4.65 1.39 -8.56
CA SER A 17 -4.59 2.42 -9.62
C SER A 17 -5.38 2.01 -10.86
N LEU A 18 -5.26 0.75 -11.28
CA LEU A 18 -6.01 0.21 -12.42
C LEU A 18 -7.52 0.21 -12.17
N VAL A 19 -7.96 -0.22 -10.99
CA VAL A 19 -9.38 -0.24 -10.60
C VAL A 19 -9.93 1.18 -10.43
N ALA A 20 -9.14 2.12 -9.91
CA ALA A 20 -9.54 3.53 -9.81
C ALA A 20 -9.73 4.16 -11.20
N VAL A 21 -8.84 3.87 -12.16
CA VAL A 21 -9.00 4.32 -13.55
C VAL A 21 -10.25 3.72 -14.19
N LEU A 22 -10.51 2.43 -13.98
CA LEU A 22 -11.73 1.75 -14.44
C LEU A 22 -12.99 2.35 -13.83
N ALA A 23 -12.99 2.64 -12.53
CA ALA A 23 -14.12 3.25 -11.83
C ALA A 23 -14.40 4.68 -12.34
N VAL A 24 -13.37 5.50 -12.54
CA VAL A 24 -13.53 6.85 -13.13
C VAL A 24 -14.03 6.79 -14.57
N ARG A 25 -13.62 5.76 -15.34
CA ARG A 25 -14.11 5.55 -16.70
C ARG A 25 -15.58 5.11 -16.72
N LEU A 26 -16.00 4.25 -15.80
CA LEU A 26 -17.40 3.86 -15.65
C LEU A 26 -18.28 5.03 -15.22
N LEU A 27 -17.84 5.87 -14.28
CA LEU A 27 -18.60 7.04 -13.83
C LEU A 27 -18.71 8.14 -14.91
N ARG A 28 -17.77 8.18 -15.86
CA ARG A 28 -17.83 9.09 -17.01
C ARG A 28 -18.64 8.53 -18.18
N ALA A 29 -19.05 7.27 -18.14
CA ALA A 29 -20.00 6.74 -19.10
C ALA A 29 -21.40 7.26 -18.70
N ASP A 30 -22.09 7.90 -19.63
CA ASP A 30 -23.40 8.58 -19.48
C ASP A 30 -24.58 7.58 -19.29
N ASP A 31 -24.30 6.39 -18.75
CA ASP A 31 -25.28 5.33 -18.51
C ASP A 31 -25.72 5.36 -17.05
N GLU A 32 -26.90 5.95 -16.79
CA GLU A 32 -27.48 6.03 -15.44
C GLU A 32 -27.75 4.63 -14.81
N SER A 33 -27.87 3.59 -15.63
CA SER A 33 -28.09 2.22 -15.14
C SER A 33 -26.84 1.55 -14.56
N LEU A 34 -25.63 2.03 -14.90
CA LEU A 34 -24.36 1.45 -14.45
C LEU A 34 -23.75 2.16 -13.22
N HIS A 35 -24.29 3.31 -12.84
CA HIS A 35 -23.88 4.08 -11.67
C HIS A 35 -23.79 3.27 -10.35
N PRO A 36 -24.76 2.41 -9.99
CA PRO A 36 -24.65 1.63 -8.75
C PRO A 36 -23.50 0.61 -8.77
N HIS A 37 -23.18 0.04 -9.95
CA HIS A 37 -22.00 -0.84 -10.12
C HIS A 37 -20.70 -0.03 -10.04
N GLY A 38 -20.68 1.19 -10.58
CA GLY A 38 -19.55 2.12 -10.45
C GLY A 38 -19.20 2.44 -8.99
N TRP A 39 -20.20 2.71 -8.15
CA TRP A 39 -20.01 2.93 -6.71
C TRP A 39 -19.46 1.69 -5.98
N GLY A 40 -19.91 0.49 -6.37
CA GLY A 40 -19.34 -0.77 -5.87
C GLY A 40 -17.85 -0.93 -6.20
N LEU A 41 -17.45 -0.61 -7.45
CA LEU A 41 -16.04 -0.62 -7.85
C LEU A 41 -15.20 0.41 -7.12
N VAL A 42 -15.74 1.61 -6.83
CA VAL A 42 -15.06 2.63 -6.02
C VAL A 42 -14.80 2.11 -4.60
N GLY A 43 -15.78 1.44 -3.99
CA GLY A 43 -15.63 0.81 -2.68
C GLY A 43 -14.51 -0.25 -2.67
N SER A 44 -14.50 -1.14 -3.66
CA SER A 44 -13.42 -2.12 -3.80
C SER A 44 -12.05 -1.48 -4.05
N ALA A 45 -11.99 -0.40 -4.84
CA ALA A 45 -10.76 0.36 -5.07
C ALA A 45 -10.19 0.94 -3.76
N MET A 46 -11.05 1.50 -2.90
CA MET A 46 -10.68 2.05 -1.59
C MET A 46 -10.16 0.97 -0.63
N ILE A 47 -10.78 -0.21 -0.62
CA ILE A 47 -10.29 -1.34 0.20
C ILE A 47 -8.89 -1.77 -0.26
N CYS A 48 -8.70 -1.91 -1.58
CA CYS A 48 -7.41 -2.28 -2.15
C CYS A 48 -6.32 -1.22 -1.88
N PHE A 49 -6.70 0.06 -1.95
CA PHE A 49 -5.82 1.18 -1.61
C PHE A 49 -5.41 1.17 -0.13
N SER A 50 -6.37 0.96 0.78
CA SER A 50 -6.11 0.85 2.23
C SER A 50 -5.15 -0.29 2.56
N ILE A 51 -5.33 -1.47 1.97
CA ILE A 51 -4.41 -2.61 2.18
C ILE A 51 -3.00 -2.27 1.68
N GLY A 52 -2.89 -1.62 0.52
CA GLY A 52 -1.60 -1.13 0.00
C GLY A 52 -0.92 -0.10 0.92
N CYS A 53 -1.69 0.83 1.49
CA CYS A 53 -1.19 1.82 2.44
C CYS A 53 -0.70 1.18 3.74
N VAL A 54 -1.45 0.23 4.31
CA VAL A 54 -1.04 -0.49 5.53
C VAL A 54 0.22 -1.33 5.28
N ALA A 55 0.32 -2.02 4.14
CA ALA A 55 1.50 -2.80 3.79
C ALA A 55 2.75 -1.91 3.66
N LYS A 56 2.62 -0.74 3.03
CA LYS A 56 3.71 0.23 2.90
C LYS A 56 4.12 0.83 4.25
N LEU A 57 3.16 1.20 5.09
CA LEU A 57 3.41 1.70 6.44
C LEU A 57 4.10 0.65 7.31
N SER A 58 3.64 -0.60 7.26
CA SER A 58 4.23 -1.72 7.98
C SER A 58 5.70 -1.93 7.57
N TRP A 59 6.00 -1.81 6.27
CA TRP A 59 7.37 -1.89 5.76
C TRP A 59 8.27 -0.75 6.27
N GLU A 60 7.81 0.50 6.18
CA GLU A 60 8.58 1.65 6.68
C GLU A 60 8.80 1.57 8.19
N LEU A 61 7.79 1.12 8.96
CA LEU A 61 7.92 0.85 10.39
C LEU A 61 8.94 -0.25 10.67
N ALA A 62 8.87 -1.38 9.96
CA ALA A 62 9.83 -2.47 10.13
C ALA A 62 11.26 -2.00 9.86
N ARG A 63 11.45 -1.16 8.82
CA ARG A 63 12.74 -0.59 8.46
C ARG A 63 13.25 0.41 9.50
N ALA A 64 12.38 1.26 10.04
CA ALA A 64 12.72 2.18 11.12
C ALA A 64 13.09 1.41 12.40
N ASN A 65 12.33 0.36 12.73
CA ASN A 65 12.57 -0.47 13.90
C ASN A 65 13.90 -1.23 13.81
N GLN A 66 14.30 -1.69 12.61
CA GLN A 66 15.61 -2.29 12.40
C GLN A 66 16.76 -1.30 12.68
N ARG A 67 16.63 -0.04 12.24
CA ARG A 67 17.65 0.99 12.53
C ARG A 67 17.75 1.29 14.02
N LEU A 68 16.61 1.47 14.69
CA LEU A 68 16.57 1.68 16.14
C LEU A 68 17.19 0.49 16.89
N ALA A 69 16.94 -0.74 16.44
CA ALA A 69 17.56 -1.94 17.03
C ALA A 69 19.08 -1.96 16.84
N GLU A 70 19.60 -1.51 15.70
CA GLU A 70 21.04 -1.38 15.45
C GLU A 70 21.67 -0.29 16.33
N GLU A 71 21.05 0.88 16.43
CA GLU A 71 21.50 1.96 17.31
C GLU A 71 21.51 1.54 18.78
N ARG A 72 20.47 0.83 19.22
CA ARG A 72 20.38 0.31 20.59
C ARG A 72 21.52 -0.66 20.91
N ARG A 73 21.83 -1.57 19.97
CA ARG A 73 22.98 -2.49 20.10
C ARG A 73 24.31 -1.75 20.09
N MET A 74 24.43 -0.67 19.33
CA MET A 74 25.65 0.15 19.30
C MET A 74 25.85 0.89 20.63
N LEU A 75 24.79 1.47 21.18
CA LEU A 75 24.80 2.10 22.51
C LEU A 75 25.14 1.09 23.61
N GLU A 76 24.55 -0.11 23.60
CA GLU A 76 24.87 -1.18 24.55
C GLU A 76 26.37 -1.55 24.53
N ARG A 77 26.99 -1.58 23.34
CA ARG A 77 28.44 -1.83 23.22
C ARG A 77 29.30 -0.69 23.77
N LEU A 78 28.84 0.56 23.65
CA LEU A 78 29.55 1.74 24.18
C LEU A 78 29.44 1.83 25.70
N THR A 79 28.27 1.51 26.27
CA THR A 79 28.02 1.54 27.71
C THR A 79 28.65 0.36 28.47
N SER A 80 28.94 -0.75 27.78
CA SER A 80 29.59 -1.93 28.38
C SER A 80 31.13 -1.80 28.49
N ARG A 81 31.71 -0.66 28.11
CA ARG A 81 33.13 -0.33 28.28
C ARG A 81 33.32 0.67 29.41
#